data_AF-A0A559K6V8-F1
#
_entry.id   AF-A0A559K6V8-F1
#
_cell.length_a   1.000
_cell.length_b   1.000
_cell.length_c   1.000
_cell.angle_alpha   90.00
_cell.angle_beta   90.00
_cell.angle_gamma   90.00
#
_symmetry.space_group_name_H-M   'P 1'
#
loop_
_entity.id
_entity.type
_entity.pdbx_description
1 polymer ?
#
loop_
_entity_poly.entity_id
_entity_poly.type
_entity_poly.pdbx_seq_one_letter_code
_entity_poly.pdbx_strand_id
1 'polypeptide(L)'
;MKKTALLNSEISSVIARMGHMDHLVIADCGLPIPPHVKRIDLALTAGTPGLIETLQIEEAVVASELISCGRPVYQQLTSAVEGTPIRSLPHEDFKRLIAERAVAVIRTGECTPYANVILQSGVTF
;
A
#
# COMPACT_ATOMS: atom_id res chain seq x y z
N MET A 1 11.52 15.79 -17.53
CA MET A 1 11.42 15.67 -16.05
C MET A 1 9.99 15.93 -15.63
N LYS A 2 9.47 15.14 -14.68
CA LYS A 2 8.09 15.30 -14.18
C LYS A 2 8.03 16.48 -13.20
N LYS A 3 6.97 17.29 -13.26
CA LYS A 3 6.78 18.48 -12.40
C LYS A 3 5.94 18.21 -11.14
N THR A 4 5.44 16.99 -10.99
CA THR A 4 4.54 16.56 -9.89
C THR A 4 5.32 15.93 -8.75
N ALA A 5 4.71 15.82 -7.58
CA ALA A 5 5.31 15.20 -6.39
C ALA A 5 5.72 13.72 -6.57
N LEU A 6 4.94 12.91 -7.30
CA LEU A 6 5.28 11.51 -7.54
C LEU A 6 6.37 11.39 -8.61
N LEU A 7 7.62 11.12 -8.19
CA LEU A 7 8.78 11.07 -9.09
C LEU A 7 9.15 9.67 -9.58
N ASN A 8 8.85 8.63 -8.81
CA ASN A 8 9.24 7.26 -9.15
C ASN A 8 8.57 6.83 -10.47
N SER A 9 9.39 6.42 -11.45
CA SER A 9 8.92 6.09 -12.81
C SER A 9 8.08 4.82 -12.83
N GLU A 10 8.43 3.80 -12.04
CA GLU A 10 7.70 2.54 -11.98
C GLU A 10 6.32 2.73 -11.34
N ILE A 11 6.26 3.46 -10.23
CA ILE A 11 4.98 3.79 -9.56
C ILE A 11 4.11 4.64 -10.49
N SER A 12 4.71 5.65 -11.14
CA SER A 12 4.00 6.49 -12.12
C SER A 12 3.44 5.67 -13.28
N SER A 13 4.21 4.69 -13.78
CA SER A 13 3.80 3.80 -14.86
C SER A 13 2.65 2.88 -14.45
N VAL A 14 2.66 2.37 -13.21
CA VAL A 14 1.57 1.55 -12.68
C VAL A 14 0.31 2.38 -12.51
N ILE A 15 0.37 3.51 -11.80
CA ILE A 15 -0.80 4.35 -11.53
C ILE A 15 -1.44 4.84 -12.83
N ALA A 16 -0.65 5.21 -13.84
CA ALA A 16 -1.17 5.63 -15.14
C ALA A 16 -1.90 4.52 -15.93
N ARG A 17 -1.78 3.25 -15.52
CA ARG A 17 -2.40 2.08 -16.16
C ARG A 17 -3.52 1.47 -15.33
N MET A 18 -3.72 1.94 -14.09
CA MET A 18 -4.78 1.44 -13.22
C MET A 18 -6.15 1.79 -13.79
N GLY A 19 -7.01 0.79 -13.90
CA GLY A 19 -8.44 0.94 -14.17
C GLY A 19 -9.25 1.00 -12.88
N HIS A 20 -10.57 1.21 -13.00
CA HIS A 20 -11.47 1.23 -11.85
C HIS A 20 -11.42 -0.11 -11.09
N MET A 21 -11.35 -0.03 -9.74
CA MET A 21 -11.21 -1.18 -8.82
C MET A 21 -9.88 -1.93 -8.85
N ASP A 22 -8.85 -1.46 -9.57
CA ASP A 22 -7.51 -2.03 -9.46
C ASP A 22 -6.92 -1.76 -8.06
N HIS A 23 -6.08 -2.69 -7.60
CA HIS A 23 -5.42 -2.57 -6.31
C HIS A 23 -3.93 -2.27 -6.44
N LEU A 24 -3.44 -1.28 -5.70
CA LEU A 24 -2.04 -0.99 -5.48
C LEU A 24 -1.69 -1.23 -4.01
N VAL A 25 -0.68 -2.02 -3.72
CA VAL A 25 -0.30 -2.35 -2.34
C VAL A 25 0.92 -1.54 -1.94
N ILE A 26 0.93 -0.96 -0.74
CA ILE A 26 2.14 -0.47 -0.07
C ILE A 26 2.39 -1.41 1.11
N ALA A 27 3.58 -2.01 1.14
CA ALA A 27 3.89 -3.14 2.02
C ALA A 27 5.14 -2.91 2.86
N ASP A 28 5.16 -3.56 4.04
CA ASP A 28 6.35 -3.73 4.86
C ASP A 28 7.41 -4.60 4.15
N CYS A 29 8.60 -4.68 4.74
CA CYS A 29 9.71 -5.38 4.12
C CYS A 29 9.55 -6.92 4.08
N GLY A 30 8.59 -7.47 4.83
CA GLY A 30 8.37 -8.90 5.06
C GLY A 30 7.15 -9.50 4.35
N LEU A 31 6.26 -8.70 3.78
CA LEU A 31 5.08 -9.20 3.07
C LEU A 31 5.46 -10.07 1.85
N PRO A 32 4.95 -11.31 1.73
CA PRO A 32 5.17 -12.13 0.54
C PRO A 32 4.44 -11.55 -0.68
N ILE A 33 5.15 -11.42 -1.80
CA ILE A 33 4.61 -10.89 -3.06
C ILE A 33 4.37 -12.05 -4.03
N PRO A 34 3.13 -12.26 -4.52
CA PRO A 34 2.86 -13.30 -5.51
C PRO A 34 3.69 -13.13 -6.80
N PRO A 35 4.19 -14.19 -7.45
CA PRO A 35 5.10 -14.08 -8.59
C PRO A 35 4.54 -13.32 -9.81
N HIS A 36 3.22 -13.33 -10.00
CA HIS A 36 2.55 -12.63 -11.10
C HIS A 36 2.25 -11.16 -10.82
N VAL A 37 2.42 -10.70 -9.57
CA VAL A 37 2.18 -9.32 -9.17
C VAL A 37 3.48 -8.52 -9.30
N LYS A 38 3.41 -7.35 -9.94
CA LYS A 38 4.60 -6.51 -10.14
C LYS A 38 5.16 -6.03 -8.80
N ARG A 39 6.42 -6.35 -8.52
CA ARG A 39 7.15 -5.81 -7.37
C ARG A 39 7.87 -4.51 -7.73
N ILE A 40 7.62 -3.46 -6.97
CA ILE A 40 8.39 -2.20 -6.99
C ILE A 40 9.10 -2.11 -5.64
N ASP A 41 10.40 -2.38 -5.61
CA ASP A 41 11.16 -2.36 -4.35
C ASP A 41 11.80 -0.99 -4.11
N LEU A 42 11.37 -0.31 -3.05
CA LEU A 42 11.93 0.96 -2.62
C LEU A 42 12.82 0.81 -1.39
N ALA A 43 12.84 -0.36 -0.75
CA ALA A 43 13.56 -0.58 0.50
C ALA A 43 15.07 -0.34 0.31
N LEU A 44 15.60 0.72 0.91
CA LEU A 44 17.02 1.05 0.91
C LEU A 44 17.71 0.39 2.11
N THR A 45 17.09 0.51 3.28
CA THR A 45 17.53 -0.11 4.54
C THR A 45 16.32 -0.31 5.46
N ALA A 46 16.53 -0.96 6.60
CA ALA A 46 15.49 -1.12 7.61
C ALA A 46 14.94 0.24 8.04
N GLY A 47 13.63 0.41 7.88
CA GLY A 47 12.88 1.64 8.16
C GLY A 47 12.95 2.71 7.07
N THR A 48 13.55 2.47 5.90
CA THR A 48 13.69 3.50 4.86
C THR A 48 13.48 2.99 3.43
N PRO A 49 12.51 3.57 2.67
CA PRO A 49 11.48 4.47 3.16
C PRO A 49 10.47 3.72 4.07
N GLY A 50 9.84 4.42 5.00
CA GLY A 50 8.71 3.93 5.80
C GLY A 50 7.38 3.92 5.02
N LEU A 51 6.34 3.34 5.63
CA LEU A 51 5.03 3.19 4.96
C LEU A 51 4.35 4.54 4.73
N ILE A 52 4.33 5.40 5.75
CA ILE A 52 3.55 6.66 5.73
C ILE A 52 4.11 7.65 4.69
N GLU A 53 5.43 7.75 4.56
CA GLU A 53 6.04 8.64 3.56
C GLU A 53 5.84 8.14 2.11
N THR A 54 5.47 6.88 1.94
CA THR A 54 5.18 6.28 0.63
C THR A 54 3.70 6.45 0.22
N LEU A 55 2.84 7.00 1.09
CA LEU A 55 1.39 6.96 0.97
C LEU A 55 0.76 8.28 0.44
N GLN A 56 -0.10 8.19 -0.58
CA GLN A 56 -0.97 9.26 -1.14
C GLN A 56 -2.24 8.62 -1.74
N ILE A 57 -3.46 8.82 -1.20
CA ILE A 57 -4.60 7.90 -1.48
C ILE A 57 -6.02 8.50 -1.49
N GLU A 58 -6.98 7.73 -2.03
CA GLU A 58 -8.45 7.96 -2.03
C GLU A 58 -9.27 6.87 -1.29
N GLU A 59 -8.83 5.60 -1.25
CA GLU A 59 -9.44 4.48 -0.48
C GLU A 59 -8.36 3.54 0.10
N ALA A 60 -8.51 3.08 1.36
CA ALA A 60 -7.54 2.20 2.03
C ALA A 60 -8.15 0.94 2.65
N VAL A 61 -7.35 -0.13 2.63
CA VAL A 61 -7.69 -1.43 3.18
C VAL A 61 -6.49 -1.95 3.95
N VAL A 62 -6.67 -2.37 5.20
CA VAL A 62 -5.58 -2.84 6.08
C VAL A 62 -5.87 -4.23 6.65
N ALA A 63 -4.83 -4.93 7.11
CA ALA A 63 -5.01 -6.16 7.87
C ALA A 63 -5.60 -5.85 9.27
N SER A 64 -6.58 -6.61 9.75
CA SER A 64 -7.20 -6.42 11.08
C SER A 64 -6.19 -6.56 12.22
N GLU A 65 -5.14 -7.35 12.02
CA GLU A 65 -4.01 -7.52 12.94
C GLU A 65 -3.24 -6.22 13.18
N LEU A 66 -3.19 -5.32 12.19
CA LEU A 66 -2.58 -4.00 12.35
C LEU A 66 -3.32 -3.16 13.40
N ILE A 67 -4.65 -3.28 13.44
CA ILE A 67 -5.52 -2.58 14.37
C ILE A 67 -5.41 -3.19 15.77
N SER A 68 -5.49 -4.52 15.86
CA SER A 68 -5.48 -5.23 17.15
C SER A 68 -4.15 -5.10 17.89
N CYS A 69 -3.04 -4.93 17.17
CA CYS A 69 -1.72 -4.72 17.78
C CYS A 69 -1.53 -3.30 18.39
N GLY A 70 -2.48 -2.37 18.20
CA GLY A 70 -2.43 -1.03 18.80
C GLY A 70 -1.18 -0.22 18.41
N ARG A 71 -0.66 -0.41 17.19
CA ARG A 71 0.63 0.18 16.77
C ARG A 71 0.47 1.65 16.35
N PRO A 72 1.47 2.51 16.61
CA PRO A 72 1.44 3.91 16.17
C PRO A 72 1.22 4.09 14.66
N VAL A 73 1.71 3.14 13.85
CA VAL A 73 1.57 3.19 12.39
C VAL A 73 0.11 3.20 11.93
N TYR A 74 -0.81 2.56 12.67
CA TYR A 74 -2.24 2.60 12.33
C TYR A 74 -2.82 4.00 12.56
N GLN A 75 -2.47 4.65 13.67
CA GLN A 75 -2.89 6.02 13.94
C GLN A 75 -2.35 6.98 12.88
N GLN A 76 -1.07 6.85 12.53
CA GLN A 76 -0.44 7.64 11.46
C GLN A 76 -1.13 7.40 10.11
N LEU A 77 -1.48 6.15 9.79
CA LEU A 77 -2.22 5.82 8.57
C LEU A 77 -3.59 6.48 8.60
N THR A 78 -4.35 6.38 9.69
CA THR A 78 -5.67 7.01 9.79
C THR A 78 -5.62 8.54 9.65
N SER A 79 -4.58 9.17 10.18
CA SER A 79 -4.35 10.61 10.01
C SER A 79 -3.93 10.98 8.58
N ALA A 80 -3.14 10.14 7.91
CA ALA A 80 -2.65 10.40 6.56
C ALA A 80 -3.75 10.27 5.49
N VAL A 81 -4.86 9.59 5.81
CA VAL A 81 -5.94 9.28 4.86
C VAL A 81 -7.26 9.98 5.22
N GLU A 82 -7.18 11.06 6.00
CA GLU A 82 -8.34 11.76 6.58
C GLU A 82 -9.53 11.90 5.58
N GLY A 83 -10.70 11.35 5.96
CA GLY A 83 -11.92 11.33 5.14
C GLY A 83 -12.09 10.09 4.23
N THR A 84 -11.07 9.24 4.14
CA THR A 84 -11.08 8.01 3.36
C THR A 84 -11.63 6.81 4.16
N PRO A 85 -12.59 6.04 3.63
CA PRO A 85 -13.02 4.79 4.26
C PRO A 85 -11.86 3.81 4.42
N ILE A 86 -11.66 3.32 5.64
CA ILE A 86 -10.71 2.24 5.93
C ILE A 86 -11.51 0.98 6.27
N ARG A 87 -11.35 -0.07 5.46
CA ARG A 87 -11.84 -1.41 5.82
C ARG A 87 -10.70 -2.26 6.35
N SER A 88 -11.02 -3.16 7.27
CA SER A 88 -10.08 -4.16 7.77
C SER A 88 -10.55 -5.57 7.46
N LEU A 89 -9.60 -6.47 7.26
CA LEU A 89 -9.84 -7.88 7.02
C LEU A 89 -8.67 -8.75 7.52
N PRO A 90 -8.87 -10.04 7.82
CA PRO A 90 -7.81 -10.92 8.31
C PRO A 90 -6.58 -10.95 7.38
N HIS A 91 -5.38 -11.11 7.93
CA HIS A 91 -4.14 -11.07 7.15
C HIS A 91 -4.09 -12.13 6.02
N GLU A 92 -4.70 -13.29 6.21
CA GLU A 92 -4.84 -14.30 5.15
C GLU A 92 -5.73 -13.81 4.00
N ASP A 93 -6.85 -13.16 4.32
CA ASP A 93 -7.71 -12.53 3.31
C ASP A 93 -7.00 -11.39 2.59
N PHE A 94 -6.12 -10.68 3.29
CA PHE A 94 -5.33 -9.59 2.73
C PHE A 94 -4.38 -10.12 1.66
N LYS A 95 -3.66 -11.21 1.97
CA LYS A 95 -2.81 -11.89 0.99
C LYS A 95 -3.60 -12.46 -0.19
N ARG A 96 -4.78 -13.03 0.05
CA ARG A 96 -5.67 -13.50 -1.03
C ARG A 96 -6.06 -12.36 -1.97
N LEU A 97 -6.48 -11.23 -1.41
CA LEU A 97 -6.90 -10.07 -2.17
C LEU A 97 -5.77 -9.49 -3.03
N ILE A 98 -4.53 -9.53 -2.53
CA ILE A 98 -3.34 -9.16 -3.31
C ILE A 98 -3.18 -10.09 -4.51
N ALA A 99 -3.24 -11.40 -4.29
CA ALA A 99 -3.08 -12.38 -5.36
C ALA A 99 -4.14 -12.24 -6.47
N GLU A 100 -5.36 -11.83 -6.11
CA GLU A 100 -6.48 -11.74 -7.05
C GLU A 100 -6.58 -10.41 -7.80
N ARG A 101 -6.20 -9.29 -7.16
CA ARG A 101 -6.54 -7.93 -7.64
C ARG A 101 -5.36 -6.97 -7.73
N ALA A 102 -4.23 -7.25 -7.08
CA ALA A 102 -3.13 -6.29 -7.06
C ALA A 102 -2.43 -6.21 -8.41
N VAL A 103 -2.36 -5.00 -8.98
CA VAL A 103 -1.56 -4.73 -10.18
C VAL A 103 -0.08 -4.56 -9.83
N ALA A 104 0.23 -4.10 -8.61
CA ALA A 104 1.59 -4.02 -8.09
C ALA A 104 1.63 -4.00 -6.56
N VAL A 105 2.79 -4.39 -6.02
CA VAL A 105 3.17 -4.19 -4.62
C VAL A 105 4.41 -3.30 -4.56
N ILE A 106 4.29 -2.17 -3.87
CA ILE A 106 5.38 -1.28 -3.49
C ILE A 106 5.94 -1.76 -2.15
N ARG A 107 7.11 -2.38 -2.17
CA ARG A 107 7.81 -2.84 -0.97
C ARG A 107 8.62 -1.68 -0.38
N THR A 108 8.35 -1.39 0.88
CA THR A 108 9.05 -0.34 1.65
C THR A 108 10.09 -0.96 2.60
N GLY A 109 10.88 -0.11 3.26
CA GLY A 109 11.76 -0.52 4.35
C GLY A 109 11.03 -0.69 5.68
N GLU A 110 9.73 -0.43 5.78
CA GLU A 110 8.96 -0.55 7.02
C GLU A 110 9.15 -1.93 7.67
N CYS A 111 9.42 -1.92 8.98
CA CYS A 111 9.74 -3.12 9.77
C CYS A 111 8.66 -3.44 10.82
N THR A 112 7.59 -2.64 10.87
CA THR A 112 6.45 -2.89 11.75
C THR A 112 5.61 -4.06 11.22
N PRO A 113 5.33 -5.10 12.02
CA PRO A 113 4.50 -6.21 11.58
C PRO A 113 3.12 -5.76 11.10
N TYR A 114 2.66 -6.35 9.99
CA TYR A 114 1.36 -6.09 9.37
C TYR A 114 1.18 -4.67 8.83
N ALA A 115 2.25 -3.88 8.73
CA ALA A 115 2.20 -2.53 8.15
C ALA A 115 2.09 -2.63 6.63
N ASN A 116 0.88 -2.97 6.17
CA ASN A 116 0.53 -3.15 4.78
C ASN A 116 -0.84 -2.54 4.53
N VAL A 117 -0.98 -1.90 3.39
CA VAL A 117 -2.23 -1.28 2.97
C VAL A 117 -2.46 -1.56 1.49
N ILE A 118 -3.69 -1.98 1.16
CA ILE A 118 -4.18 -2.04 -0.21
C ILE A 118 -4.92 -0.74 -0.49
N LEU A 119 -4.57 -0.10 -1.60
CA LEU A 119 -5.21 1.08 -2.15
C LEU A 119 -6.08 0.64 -3.31
N GLN A 120 -7.37 0.93 -3.22
CA GLN A 120 -8.32 0.64 -4.28
C GLN A 120 -8.51 1.91 -5.12
N SER A 121 -8.32 1.82 -6.44
CA SER A 121 -8.53 2.95 -7.32
C SER A 121 -10.02 3.29 -7.44
N GLY A 122 -10.38 4.53 -7.13
CA GLY A 122 -11.67 5.12 -7.46
C GLY A 122 -11.74 5.63 -8.89
N VAL A 123 -12.89 6.21 -9.23
CA VAL A 123 -13.06 7.07 -10.41
C VAL A 123 -13.45 8.46 -9.93
N THR A 124 -12.96 9.48 -10.62
CA THR A 124 -13.22 10.88 -10.25
C THR A 124 -14.54 11.42 -10.81
N PHE A 125 -15.41 10.57 -11.37
CA PHE A 125 -16.65 10.95 -12.07
C PHE A 125 -17.80 10.00 -11.74
#